data_AF-A0A7X8LGU1-F1
#
_entry.id   AF-A0A7X8LGU1-F1
#
_cell.length_a   1.000
_cell.length_b   1.000
_cell.length_c   1.000
_cell.angle_alpha   90.00
_cell.angle_beta   90.00
_cell.angle_gamma   90.00
#
_symmetry.space_group_name_H-M   'P 1'
#
loop_
_entity.id
_entity.type
_entity.pdbx_description
1 polymer ?
#
loop_
_entity_poly.entity_id
_entity_poly.type
_entity_poly.pdbx_seq_one_letter_code
_entity_poly.pdbx_strand_id
1 'polypeptide(L)'
;MMIRAPNCSPLRPGDNRGFTLMELLVVIAIMAIISTVAIGGYFGLVRAASYSAAHDTVYNTLALTRQRAVIDGKVTSFVIMNATNYVVVRAAGRITHPSTDYSFDAYSDLKGAVSPDKTKIDIYNLDSDSAKMGERRRVTIKETEISLKDPTVPDSASYDEKNYNVLGYSFDGAGDDFFKAGDRYGFALHSIQSLPRGYIFTDKVGEVRFNSDGSCNDAKTITIVEKIKKKNEIKFLVKTTGEIEDGSLVKK
;
A
#
# COMPACT_ATOMS: atom_id res chain seq x y z
N MET A 1 60.71 14.96 -59.24
CA MET A 1 59.45 14.84 -58.48
C MET A 1 59.76 15.21 -57.04
N MET A 2 59.36 16.39 -56.59
CA MET A 2 59.81 17.01 -55.34
C MET A 2 58.56 17.37 -54.52
N ILE A 3 58.34 16.63 -53.42
CA ILE A 3 57.17 16.81 -52.54
C ILE A 3 57.55 17.87 -51.50
N ARG A 4 56.83 18.99 -51.53
CA ARG A 4 57.03 20.15 -50.65
C ARG A 4 56.19 19.93 -49.36
N ALA A 5 56.83 20.02 -48.19
CA ALA A 5 56.14 19.92 -46.91
C ALA A 5 55.13 21.07 -46.71
N PRO A 6 53.99 20.82 -46.05
CA PRO A 6 52.98 21.85 -45.78
C PRO A 6 53.46 22.84 -44.71
N ASN A 7 53.25 24.12 -44.97
CA ASN A 7 53.53 25.23 -44.06
C ASN A 7 52.78 25.06 -42.73
N CYS A 8 53.52 24.97 -41.62
CA CYS A 8 52.97 25.12 -40.28
C CYS A 8 52.90 26.62 -39.96
N SER A 9 51.72 27.23 -40.06
CA SER A 9 51.48 28.59 -39.60
C SER A 9 51.31 28.63 -38.08
N PRO A 10 51.87 29.62 -37.36
CA PRO A 10 51.67 29.76 -35.91
C PRO A 10 50.20 30.10 -35.61
N LEU A 11 49.63 29.44 -34.60
CA LEU A 11 48.31 29.78 -34.06
C LEU A 11 48.35 31.24 -33.60
N ARG A 12 47.49 32.08 -34.18
CA ARG A 12 47.30 33.48 -33.74
C ARG A 12 46.92 33.47 -32.25
N PRO A 13 47.48 34.37 -31.43
CA PRO A 13 46.97 34.59 -30.07
C PRO A 13 45.49 34.94 -30.18
N GLY A 14 44.63 34.12 -29.57
CA GLY A 14 43.22 34.42 -29.46
C GLY A 14 43.06 35.78 -28.78
N ASP A 15 42.15 36.59 -29.31
CA ASP A 15 41.81 37.91 -28.83
C ASP A 15 41.35 37.79 -27.36
N ASN A 16 42.23 38.08 -26.39
CA ASN A 16 41.95 38.03 -24.95
C ASN A 16 41.06 39.21 -24.55
N ARG A 17 39.81 39.21 -25.04
CA ARG A 17 38.79 40.15 -24.60
C ARG A 17 38.24 39.66 -23.27
N GLY A 18 38.66 40.29 -22.19
CA GLY A 18 38.07 40.08 -20.87
C GLY A 18 36.60 40.53 -20.86
N PHE A 19 35.74 39.78 -20.16
CA PHE A 19 34.35 40.18 -19.92
C PHE A 19 34.31 41.53 -19.21
N THR A 20 33.48 42.45 -19.70
CA THR A 20 33.31 43.75 -19.02
C THR A 20 32.51 43.58 -17.73
N LEU A 21 32.78 44.41 -16.70
CA LEU A 21 32.03 44.36 -15.43
C LEU A 21 30.52 44.57 -15.63
N MET A 22 30.13 45.43 -16.57
CA MET A 22 28.72 45.68 -16.90
C MET A 22 28.05 44.45 -17.51
N GLU A 23 28.76 43.72 -18.37
CA GLU A 23 28.23 42.51 -19.00
C GLU A 23 28.00 41.40 -17.98
N LEU A 24 28.92 41.22 -17.03
CA LEU A 24 28.73 40.28 -15.93
C LEU A 24 27.54 40.69 -15.03
N LEU A 25 27.39 41.99 -14.74
CA LEU A 25 26.26 42.50 -13.93
C LEU A 25 24.91 42.25 -14.61
N VAL A 26 24.80 42.52 -15.91
CA VAL A 26 23.56 42.28 -16.66
C VAL A 26 23.25 40.78 -16.73
N VAL A 27 24.25 39.92 -16.93
CA VAL A 27 24.04 38.46 -16.96
C VAL A 27 23.52 37.95 -15.61
N ILE A 28 24.13 38.34 -14.49
CA ILE A 28 23.63 37.90 -13.17
C ILE A 28 22.24 38.47 -12.87
N ALA A 29 21.93 39.68 -13.34
CA ALA A 29 20.60 40.28 -13.18
C ALA A 29 19.54 39.51 -13.97
N ILE A 30 19.80 39.16 -15.24
CA ILE A 30 18.89 38.36 -16.06
C ILE A 30 18.74 36.95 -15.47
N MET A 31 19.83 36.31 -15.03
CA MET A 31 19.80 34.99 -14.40
C MET A 31 18.97 35.00 -13.10
N ALA A 32 19.04 36.07 -12.31
CA ALA A 32 18.22 36.23 -11.11
C ALA A 32 16.72 36.28 -11.47
N ILE A 33 16.34 37.08 -12.47
CA ILE A 33 14.93 37.19 -12.91
C ILE A 33 14.41 35.85 -13.42
N ILE A 34 15.15 35.18 -14.32
CA ILE A 34 14.73 33.88 -14.87
C ILE A 34 14.60 32.83 -13.77
N SER A 35 15.53 32.80 -12.82
CA SER A 35 15.51 31.84 -11.70
C SER A 35 14.23 31.99 -10.86
N THR A 36 13.82 33.22 -10.55
CA THR A 36 12.59 33.44 -9.75
C THR A 36 11.33 32.92 -10.44
N VAL A 37 11.16 33.17 -11.74
CA VAL A 37 10.00 32.68 -12.50
C VAL A 37 10.05 31.15 -12.64
N ALA A 38 11.23 30.59 -12.92
CA ALA A 38 11.40 29.15 -13.08
C ALA A 38 11.05 28.37 -11.80
N ILE A 39 11.49 28.86 -10.64
CA ILE A 39 11.20 28.23 -9.35
C ILE A 39 9.70 28.23 -9.06
N GLY A 40 9.01 29.36 -9.29
CA GLY A 40 7.57 29.46 -9.11
C GLY A 40 6.78 28.48 -10.00
N GLY A 41 7.16 28.39 -11.28
CA GLY A 41 6.54 27.47 -12.23
C GLY A 41 6.79 25.99 -11.89
N TYR A 42 8.01 25.66 -11.45
CA TYR A 42 8.38 24.30 -11.05
C TYR A 42 7.51 23.78 -9.90
N PHE A 43 7.28 24.57 -8.85
CA PHE A 43 6.42 24.15 -7.74
C PHE A 43 4.97 23.93 -8.15
N GLY A 44 4.45 24.74 -9.08
CA GLY A 44 3.10 24.56 -9.64
C GLY A 44 2.97 23.22 -10.38
N LEU A 45 3.94 22.91 -11.25
CA LEU A 45 3.97 21.66 -12.01
C LEU A 45 4.09 20.44 -11.09
N VAL A 46 5.00 20.46 -10.11
CA VAL A 46 5.19 19.36 -9.15
C VAL A 46 3.91 19.10 -8.36
N ARG A 47 3.19 20.15 -7.97
CA ARG A 47 1.91 20.01 -7.24
C ARG A 47 0.83 19.37 -8.11
N ALA A 48 0.71 19.80 -9.37
CA ALA A 48 -0.24 19.23 -10.32
C ALA A 48 0.07 17.76 -10.66
N ALA A 49 1.36 17.45 -10.87
CA ALA A 49 1.83 16.09 -11.06
C ALA A 49 1.56 15.21 -9.82
N SER A 50 1.77 15.74 -8.61
CA SER A 50 1.49 15.02 -7.37
C SER A 50 0.00 14.72 -7.18
N TYR A 51 -0.89 15.65 -7.59
CA TYR A 51 -2.34 15.42 -7.59
C TYR A 51 -2.72 14.27 -8.51
N SER A 52 -2.28 14.35 -9.76
CA SER A 52 -2.58 13.34 -10.79
C SER A 52 -2.03 11.97 -10.37
N ALA A 53 -0.80 11.93 -9.86
CA ALA A 53 -0.21 10.71 -9.32
C ALA A 53 -1.04 10.14 -8.15
N ALA A 54 -1.54 10.99 -7.23
CA ALA A 54 -2.30 10.50 -6.07
C ALA A 54 -3.65 9.92 -6.50
N HIS A 55 -4.32 10.59 -7.43
CA HIS A 55 -5.56 10.15 -8.06
C HIS A 55 -5.36 8.82 -8.79
N ASP A 56 -4.46 8.79 -9.77
CA ASP A 56 -4.30 7.66 -10.67
C ASP A 56 -3.79 6.43 -9.92
N THR A 57 -2.86 6.60 -8.97
CA THR A 57 -2.33 5.47 -8.21
C THR A 57 -3.43 4.79 -7.39
N VAL A 58 -4.27 5.55 -6.69
CA VAL A 58 -5.33 4.95 -5.86
C VAL A 58 -6.45 4.38 -6.71
N TYR A 59 -6.88 5.09 -7.76
CA TYR A 59 -7.87 4.58 -8.71
C TYR A 59 -7.42 3.24 -9.33
N ASN A 60 -6.20 3.22 -9.89
CA ASN A 60 -5.64 2.02 -10.51
C ASN A 60 -5.46 0.89 -9.48
N THR A 61 -5.08 1.20 -8.24
CA THR A 61 -4.96 0.17 -7.19
C THR A 61 -6.33 -0.40 -6.81
N LEU A 62 -7.38 0.42 -6.70
CA LEU A 62 -8.73 -0.07 -6.42
C LEU A 62 -9.24 -0.97 -7.55
N ALA A 63 -9.05 -0.54 -8.80
CA ALA A 63 -9.40 -1.33 -9.97
C ALA A 63 -8.62 -2.65 -10.00
N LEU A 64 -7.32 -2.62 -9.71
CA LEU A 64 -6.47 -3.81 -9.61
C LEU A 64 -6.94 -4.74 -8.48
N THR A 65 -7.30 -4.19 -7.32
CA THR A 65 -7.80 -4.94 -6.16
C THR A 65 -9.05 -5.74 -6.56
N ARG A 66 -10.00 -5.07 -7.22
CA ARG A 66 -11.21 -5.72 -7.75
C ARG A 66 -10.88 -6.79 -8.78
N GLN A 67 -10.01 -6.48 -9.74
CA GLN A 67 -9.59 -7.45 -10.76
C GLN A 67 -8.94 -8.68 -10.12
N ARG A 68 -8.12 -8.51 -9.09
CA ARG A 68 -7.52 -9.63 -8.36
C ARG A 68 -8.54 -10.43 -7.57
N ALA A 69 -9.55 -9.79 -6.99
CA ALA A 69 -10.63 -10.51 -6.34
C ALA A 69 -11.34 -11.48 -7.31
N VAL A 70 -11.60 -11.01 -8.53
CA VAL A 70 -12.23 -11.80 -9.60
C VAL A 70 -11.32 -12.89 -10.14
N ILE A 71 -10.05 -12.57 -10.43
CA ILE A 71 -9.10 -13.52 -11.02
C ILE A 71 -8.74 -14.63 -10.04
N ASP A 72 -8.47 -14.29 -8.78
CA ASP A 72 -8.09 -15.27 -7.77
C ASP A 72 -9.30 -16.03 -7.22
N GLY A 73 -10.53 -15.56 -7.50
CA GLY A 73 -11.76 -16.09 -6.90
C GLY A 73 -11.79 -15.96 -5.38
N LYS A 74 -11.02 -15.03 -4.81
CA LYS A 74 -10.85 -14.82 -3.37
C LYS A 74 -11.13 -13.37 -3.01
N VAL A 75 -11.74 -13.18 -1.84
CA VAL A 75 -11.96 -11.83 -1.29
C VAL A 75 -10.63 -11.09 -1.23
N THR A 76 -10.58 -9.90 -1.82
CA THR A 76 -9.38 -9.07 -1.85
C THR A 76 -9.74 -7.66 -1.41
N SER A 77 -8.93 -7.11 -0.53
CA SER A 77 -9.22 -5.87 0.19
C SER A 77 -8.13 -4.84 -0.03
N PHE A 78 -8.56 -3.62 -0.33
CA PHE A 78 -7.71 -2.43 -0.27
C PHE A 78 -7.75 -1.92 1.17
N VAL A 79 -6.61 -1.96 1.86
CA VAL A 79 -6.50 -1.63 3.29
C VAL A 79 -5.70 -0.36 3.47
N ILE A 80 -6.32 0.66 4.06
CA ILE A 80 -5.67 1.88 4.53
C ILE A 80 -5.09 1.57 5.91
N MET A 81 -3.77 1.58 6.02
CA MET A 81 -3.07 1.24 7.26
C MET A 81 -2.87 2.47 8.16
N ASN A 82 -2.63 3.62 7.54
CA ASN A 82 -2.47 4.90 8.21
C ASN A 82 -2.80 6.04 7.24
N ALA A 83 -2.56 7.28 7.66
CA ALA A 83 -2.87 8.46 6.86
C ALA A 83 -2.16 8.52 5.49
N THR A 84 -1.08 7.77 5.24
CA THR A 84 -0.33 7.84 3.97
C THR A 84 -0.14 6.49 3.30
N ASN A 85 -0.28 5.38 4.03
CA ASN A 85 0.11 4.06 3.57
C ASN A 85 -1.11 3.15 3.44
N TYR A 86 -1.06 2.33 2.40
CA TYR A 86 -2.09 1.34 2.12
C TYR A 86 -1.46 0.08 1.54
N VAL A 87 -2.21 -1.01 1.55
CA VAL A 87 -1.78 -2.30 1.01
C VAL A 87 -2.98 -3.05 0.46
N VAL A 88 -2.76 -3.84 -0.59
CA VAL A 88 -3.78 -4.77 -1.10
C VAL A 88 -3.52 -6.13 -0.49
N VAL A 89 -4.54 -6.67 0.18
CA VAL A 89 -4.46 -7.93 0.90
C VAL A 89 -5.49 -8.90 0.36
N ARG A 90 -5.05 -10.11 0.02
CA ARG A 90 -5.94 -11.21 -0.31
C ARG A 90 -6.29 -11.99 0.94
N ALA A 91 -7.59 -12.17 1.20
CA ALA A 91 -8.08 -12.96 2.31
C ALA A 91 -7.57 -14.40 2.20
N ALA A 92 -7.12 -14.95 3.32
CA ALA A 92 -6.63 -16.30 3.42
C ALA A 92 -7.54 -17.16 4.29
N GLY A 93 -7.96 -16.61 5.43
CA GLY A 93 -8.59 -17.41 6.48
C GLY A 93 -9.19 -16.63 7.62
N ARG A 94 -9.53 -17.37 8.68
CA ARG A 94 -10.05 -16.83 9.95
C ARG A 94 -9.38 -17.50 11.12
N ILE A 95 -9.05 -16.71 12.13
CA ILE A 95 -8.51 -17.25 13.37
C ILE A 95 -9.59 -18.09 14.05
N THR A 96 -9.30 -19.37 14.25
CA THR A 96 -10.19 -20.31 14.93
C THR A 96 -9.95 -20.29 16.43
N HIS A 97 -8.68 -20.34 16.84
CA HIS A 97 -8.31 -20.39 18.24
C HIS A 97 -7.13 -19.44 18.52
N PRO A 98 -7.35 -18.29 19.17
CA PRO A 98 -6.28 -17.43 19.64
C PRO A 98 -5.69 -18.01 20.93
N SER A 99 -4.37 -18.09 21.00
CA SER A 99 -3.64 -18.44 22.22
C SER A 99 -2.36 -17.61 22.32
N THR A 100 -1.82 -17.51 23.53
CA THR A 100 -0.61 -16.76 23.88
C THR A 100 0.62 -17.32 23.18
N ASP A 101 0.71 -18.64 23.10
CA ASP A 101 1.87 -19.35 22.54
C ASP A 101 1.78 -19.49 21.01
N TYR A 102 0.58 -19.79 20.53
CA TYR A 102 0.28 -19.91 19.11
C TYR A 102 -1.18 -19.53 18.87
N SER A 103 -1.46 -18.87 17.75
CA SER A 103 -2.84 -18.78 17.24
C SER A 103 -3.04 -19.83 16.16
N PHE A 104 -4.29 -20.21 15.88
CA PHE A 104 -4.57 -21.33 14.98
C PHE A 104 -5.74 -21.05 14.04
N ASP A 105 -5.63 -21.54 12.80
CA ASP A 105 -6.70 -21.64 11.82
C ASP A 105 -6.91 -23.11 11.42
N ALA A 106 -8.10 -23.64 11.72
CA ALA A 106 -8.49 -25.02 11.46
C ALA A 106 -8.97 -25.29 10.03
N TYR A 107 -9.33 -24.25 9.28
CA TYR A 107 -10.17 -24.38 8.08
C TYR A 107 -9.48 -23.91 6.81
N SER A 108 -8.47 -23.05 6.92
CA SER A 108 -7.79 -22.51 5.75
C SER A 108 -6.82 -23.52 5.15
N ASP A 109 -6.93 -23.72 3.85
CA ASP A 109 -5.90 -24.41 3.08
C ASP A 109 -4.81 -23.41 2.66
N LEU A 110 -3.70 -23.40 3.42
CA LEU A 110 -2.52 -22.58 3.14
C LEU A 110 -1.44 -23.35 2.38
N LYS A 111 -1.74 -24.57 1.90
CA LYS A 111 -0.79 -25.40 1.18
C LYS A 111 -0.32 -24.69 -0.09
N GLY A 112 1.00 -24.58 -0.25
CA GLY A 112 1.62 -23.86 -1.37
C GLY A 112 1.56 -22.33 -1.28
N ALA A 113 0.75 -21.75 -0.39
CA ALA A 113 0.79 -20.31 -0.07
C ALA A 113 1.86 -19.98 0.97
N VAL A 114 2.21 -20.96 1.80
CA VAL A 114 3.19 -20.86 2.87
C VAL A 114 4.25 -21.94 2.65
N SER A 115 5.53 -21.54 2.63
CA SER A 115 6.62 -22.52 2.63
C SER A 115 6.69 -23.19 4.02
N PRO A 116 6.86 -24.52 4.12
CA PRO A 116 6.99 -25.22 5.40
C PRO A 116 8.24 -24.82 6.23
N ASP A 117 9.11 -23.97 5.67
CA ASP A 117 10.28 -23.45 6.36
C ASP A 117 9.94 -22.34 7.35
N LYS A 118 10.82 -22.12 8.35
CA LYS A 118 10.73 -21.06 9.38
C LYS A 118 10.81 -19.61 8.83
N THR A 119 10.33 -19.37 7.61
CA THR A 119 10.21 -18.05 7.02
C THR A 119 9.11 -17.28 7.73
N LYS A 120 9.49 -16.14 8.30
CA LYS A 120 8.52 -15.21 8.87
C LYS A 120 7.75 -14.52 7.74
N ILE A 121 6.43 -14.59 7.79
CA ILE A 121 5.51 -13.99 6.81
C ILE A 121 4.71 -12.89 7.50
N ASP A 122 4.47 -11.80 6.77
CA ASP A 122 3.60 -10.72 7.24
C ASP A 122 2.15 -11.08 6.89
N ILE A 123 1.29 -11.17 7.92
CA ILE A 123 -0.16 -11.28 7.79
C ILE A 123 -0.83 -10.00 8.24
N TYR A 124 -2.03 -9.75 7.74
CA TYR A 124 -2.80 -8.55 8.03
C TYR A 124 -4.17 -8.92 8.56
N ASN A 125 -4.65 -8.21 9.59
CA ASN A 125 -6.03 -8.33 10.05
C ASN A 125 -6.96 -7.62 9.06
N LEU A 126 -7.99 -8.32 8.61
CA LEU A 126 -8.98 -7.85 7.63
C LEU A 126 -10.38 -7.73 8.24
N ASP A 127 -10.50 -7.86 9.55
CA ASP A 127 -11.79 -7.75 10.20
C ASP A 127 -12.10 -6.30 10.56
N SER A 128 -13.16 -5.78 9.95
CA SER A 128 -13.58 -4.37 10.06
C SER A 128 -14.04 -3.99 11.46
N ASP A 129 -14.50 -4.97 12.23
CA ASP A 129 -15.00 -4.78 13.58
C ASP A 129 -13.90 -5.00 14.64
N SER A 130 -12.70 -5.38 14.19
CA SER A 130 -11.54 -5.52 15.04
C SER A 130 -10.84 -4.18 15.23
N ALA A 131 -10.49 -3.85 16.47
CA ALA A 131 -9.62 -2.72 16.79
C ALA A 131 -8.24 -2.82 16.12
N LYS A 132 -7.90 -4.02 15.60
CA LYS A 132 -6.65 -4.34 14.94
C LYS A 132 -6.75 -4.34 13.41
N MET A 133 -7.86 -3.85 12.83
CA MET A 133 -8.02 -3.80 11.38
C MET A 133 -6.80 -3.15 10.70
N GLY A 134 -6.25 -3.80 9.68
CA GLY A 134 -5.07 -3.35 8.94
C GLY A 134 -3.74 -3.49 9.70
N GLU A 135 -3.76 -4.02 10.92
CA GLU A 135 -2.54 -4.32 11.66
C GLU A 135 -1.77 -5.45 11.00
N ARG A 136 -0.45 -5.23 10.85
CA ARG A 136 0.48 -6.20 10.31
C ARG A 136 1.14 -6.99 11.42
N ARG A 137 1.06 -8.31 11.39
CA ARG A 137 1.79 -9.21 12.30
C ARG A 137 2.73 -10.11 11.52
N ARG A 138 3.94 -10.29 12.06
CA ARG A 138 4.98 -11.11 11.45
C ARG A 138 5.08 -12.43 12.19
N VAL A 139 4.69 -13.51 11.53
CA VAL A 139 4.48 -14.84 12.13
C VAL A 139 5.21 -15.92 11.37
N THR A 140 5.49 -17.04 12.02
CA THR A 140 5.87 -18.27 11.33
C THR A 140 4.62 -19.13 11.22
N ILE A 141 4.31 -19.62 10.03
CA ILE A 141 3.11 -20.43 9.79
C ILE A 141 3.54 -21.88 9.61
N LYS A 142 2.91 -22.80 10.32
CA LYS A 142 3.20 -24.24 10.24
C LYS A 142 1.91 -25.04 10.22
N GLU A 143 1.91 -26.11 9.43
CA GLU A 143 0.85 -27.11 9.53
C GLU A 143 1.06 -27.88 10.85
N THR A 144 0.05 -27.85 11.71
CA THR A 144 0.12 -28.36 13.07
C THR A 144 -1.20 -29.06 13.41
N GLU A 145 -1.12 -30.19 14.09
CA GLU A 145 -2.28 -30.83 14.71
C GLU A 145 -2.41 -30.33 16.15
N ILE A 146 -3.59 -29.83 16.51
CA ILE A 146 -3.87 -29.36 17.88
C ILE A 146 -5.11 -30.07 18.42
N SER A 147 -5.15 -30.24 19.75
CA SER A 147 -6.32 -30.74 20.45
C SER A 147 -7.20 -29.57 20.89
N LEU A 148 -8.42 -29.51 20.36
CA LEU A 148 -9.42 -28.50 20.73
C LEU A 148 -10.50 -29.13 21.61
N LYS A 149 -11.04 -28.33 22.54
CA LYS A 149 -12.19 -28.70 23.36
C LYS A 149 -13.43 -28.83 22.48
N ASP A 150 -14.17 -29.93 22.65
CA ASP A 150 -15.44 -30.14 21.94
C ASP A 150 -16.43 -29.00 22.25
N PRO A 151 -16.88 -28.24 21.22
CA PRO A 151 -17.76 -27.09 21.41
C PRO A 151 -19.17 -27.47 21.91
N THR A 152 -19.54 -28.75 21.85
CA THR A 152 -20.82 -29.25 22.40
C THR A 152 -20.78 -29.47 23.91
N VAL A 153 -19.59 -29.44 24.50
CA VAL A 153 -19.39 -29.61 25.95
C VAL A 153 -19.40 -28.24 26.63
N PRO A 154 -20.29 -28.00 27.62
CA PRO A 154 -20.35 -26.73 28.35
C PRO A 154 -19.02 -26.42 29.05
N ASP A 155 -18.68 -25.13 29.15
CA ASP A 155 -17.48 -24.67 29.86
C ASP A 155 -17.44 -25.03 31.34
N SER A 156 -18.59 -25.40 31.93
CA SER A 156 -18.74 -25.83 33.32
C SER A 156 -18.55 -27.34 33.55
N ALA A 157 -18.33 -28.13 32.50
CA ALA A 157 -18.19 -29.59 32.64
C ALA A 157 -16.81 -29.99 33.21
N SER A 158 -16.80 -30.96 34.12
CA SER A 158 -15.62 -31.41 34.86
C SER A 158 -14.89 -32.58 34.17
N TYR A 159 -13.61 -32.37 33.84
CA TYR A 159 -12.46 -33.31 33.71
C TYR A 159 -12.54 -34.61 32.86
N ASP A 160 -13.62 -34.88 32.13
CA ASP A 160 -13.63 -35.92 31.09
C ASP A 160 -13.95 -35.30 29.71
N GLU A 161 -13.28 -34.18 29.43
CA GLU A 161 -13.45 -33.41 28.20
C GLU A 161 -12.96 -34.22 26.99
N LYS A 162 -13.88 -34.54 26.08
CA LYS A 162 -13.52 -35.07 24.77
C LYS A 162 -12.82 -33.96 24.00
N ASN A 163 -11.49 -34.03 23.94
CA ASN A 163 -10.74 -33.24 22.98
C ASN A 163 -10.83 -33.94 21.62
N TYR A 164 -10.94 -33.15 20.56
CA TYR A 164 -10.78 -33.63 19.21
C TYR A 164 -9.53 -33.00 18.60
N ASN A 165 -8.79 -33.80 17.85
CA ASN A 165 -7.64 -33.30 17.14
C ASN A 165 -8.05 -32.71 15.81
N VAL A 166 -7.48 -31.56 15.49
CA VAL A 166 -7.70 -30.87 14.22
C VAL A 166 -6.37 -30.55 13.60
N LEU A 167 -6.21 -30.93 12.33
CA LEU A 167 -5.10 -30.50 11.50
C LEU A 167 -5.43 -29.13 10.91
N GLY A 168 -4.49 -28.20 10.99
CA GLY A 168 -4.64 -26.85 10.45
C GLY A 168 -3.32 -26.10 10.51
N TYR A 169 -3.37 -24.77 10.60
CA TYR A 169 -2.17 -23.94 10.59
C TYR A 169 -2.01 -23.13 11.87
N SER A 170 -0.86 -23.30 12.53
CA SER A 170 -0.45 -22.46 13.67
C SER A 170 0.31 -21.21 13.20
N PHE A 171 0.10 -20.11 13.93
CA PHE A 171 0.78 -18.83 13.76
C PHE A 171 1.67 -18.60 14.98
N ASP A 172 2.94 -18.97 14.86
CA ASP A 172 3.92 -18.83 15.93
C ASP A 172 4.49 -17.40 15.95
N GLY A 173 4.71 -16.87 17.15
CA GLY A 173 5.13 -15.48 17.35
C GLY A 173 3.98 -14.47 17.32
N ALA A 174 2.76 -14.96 17.44
CA ALA A 174 1.53 -14.19 17.61
C ALA A 174 1.57 -13.29 18.87
N GLY A 175 1.92 -13.90 20.01
CA GLY A 175 1.92 -13.28 21.34
C GLY A 175 0.52 -12.99 21.89
N ASP A 176 0.44 -12.55 23.15
CA ASP A 176 -0.83 -12.32 23.88
C ASP A 176 -1.75 -11.28 23.21
N ASP A 177 -1.16 -10.37 22.43
CA ASP A 177 -1.86 -9.32 21.72
C ASP A 177 -2.01 -9.64 20.22
N PHE A 178 -2.34 -10.87 19.87
CA PHE A 178 -2.64 -11.26 18.47
C PHE A 178 -4.10 -11.00 18.07
N PHE A 179 -4.49 -11.48 16.89
CA PHE A 179 -5.85 -11.43 16.37
C PHE A 179 -6.79 -12.33 17.19
N LYS A 180 -8.07 -11.95 17.26
CA LYS A 180 -9.07 -12.66 18.08
C LYS A 180 -9.72 -13.80 17.30
N ALA A 181 -10.39 -14.71 18.00
CA ALA A 181 -11.22 -15.73 17.38
C ALA A 181 -12.25 -15.07 16.45
N GLY A 182 -12.37 -15.56 15.22
CA GLY A 182 -13.24 -15.03 14.18
C GLY A 182 -12.60 -13.95 13.29
N ASP A 183 -11.53 -13.29 13.73
CA ASP A 183 -10.84 -12.27 12.94
C ASP A 183 -10.36 -12.87 11.61
N ARG A 184 -10.62 -12.15 10.52
CA ARG A 184 -10.07 -12.51 9.22
C ARG A 184 -8.63 -12.07 9.11
N TYR A 185 -7.86 -12.87 8.39
CA TYR A 185 -6.52 -12.48 8.01
C TYR A 185 -6.26 -12.75 6.53
N GLY A 186 -5.22 -12.12 6.02
CA GLY A 186 -4.78 -12.30 4.65
C GLY A 186 -3.32 -11.95 4.43
N PHE A 187 -2.88 -12.19 3.19
CA PHE A 187 -1.52 -11.94 2.72
C PHE A 187 -1.51 -10.76 1.77
N ALA A 188 -0.51 -9.88 1.91
CA ALA A 188 -0.33 -8.78 0.97
C ALA A 188 0.01 -9.32 -0.43
N LEU A 189 -0.67 -8.81 -1.46
CA LEU A 189 -0.36 -9.13 -2.85
C LEU A 189 0.87 -8.38 -3.37
N HIS A 190 1.18 -7.24 -2.76
CA HIS A 190 2.35 -6.44 -3.07
C HIS A 190 2.87 -5.72 -1.82
N SER A 191 4.06 -5.12 -1.91
CA SER A 191 4.61 -4.31 -0.83
C SER A 191 3.70 -3.12 -0.48
N ILE A 192 3.74 -2.68 0.77
CA ILE A 192 3.03 -1.50 1.26
C ILE A 192 3.36 -0.31 0.34
N GLN A 193 2.31 0.37 -0.12
CA GLN A 193 2.42 1.55 -0.96
C GLN A 193 2.17 2.81 -0.13
N SER A 194 2.74 3.91 -0.56
CA SER A 194 2.54 5.23 0.04
C SER A 194 1.90 6.17 -0.96
N LEU A 195 1.00 7.04 -0.49
CA LEU A 195 0.49 8.15 -1.26
C LEU A 195 1.63 9.10 -1.66
N PRO A 196 1.50 9.79 -2.81
CA PRO A 196 2.42 10.85 -3.18
C PRO A 196 2.55 11.91 -2.09
N ARG A 197 3.73 12.54 -2.05
CA ARG A 197 4.05 13.53 -1.02
C ARG A 197 3.02 14.66 -1.02
N GLY A 198 2.58 15.02 0.18
CA GLY A 198 1.62 16.10 0.39
C GLY A 198 0.17 15.66 0.39
N TYR A 199 -0.14 14.37 0.19
CA TYR A 199 -1.49 13.83 0.30
C TYR A 199 -1.63 12.86 1.48
N ILE A 200 -2.83 12.84 2.06
CA ILE A 200 -3.20 11.93 3.14
C ILE A 200 -4.62 11.41 2.94
N PHE A 201 -4.90 10.20 3.39
CA PHE A 201 -6.25 9.72 3.60
C PHE A 201 -6.92 10.49 4.74
N THR A 202 -8.20 10.82 4.58
CA THR A 202 -9.02 11.40 5.66
C THR A 202 -9.28 10.36 6.74
N ASP A 203 -9.58 9.12 6.33
CA ASP A 203 -9.72 7.99 7.24
C ASP A 203 -8.34 7.47 7.65
N LYS A 204 -8.13 7.32 8.97
CA LYS A 204 -6.84 6.84 9.48
C LYS A 204 -6.63 5.36 9.21
N VAL A 205 -7.70 4.56 9.28
CA VAL A 205 -7.70 3.12 9.05
C VAL A 205 -9.02 2.78 8.35
N GLY A 206 -8.97 1.99 7.28
CA GLY A 206 -10.12 1.70 6.44
C GLY A 206 -9.89 0.48 5.55
N GLU A 207 -10.97 -0.13 5.08
CA GLU A 207 -10.93 -1.27 4.16
C GLU A 207 -12.00 -1.12 3.08
N VAL A 208 -11.63 -1.18 1.81
CA VAL A 208 -12.57 -1.46 0.72
C VAL A 208 -12.42 -2.92 0.32
N ARG A 209 -13.48 -3.69 0.53
CA ARG A 209 -13.50 -5.13 0.31
C ARG A 209 -14.18 -5.46 -1.01
N PHE A 210 -13.50 -6.20 -1.86
CA PHE A 210 -14.07 -6.81 -3.06
C PHE A 210 -14.26 -8.31 -2.84
N ASN A 211 -15.47 -8.78 -3.08
CA ASN A 211 -15.82 -10.20 -3.09
C ASN A 211 -15.22 -10.89 -4.32
N SER A 212 -15.29 -12.22 -4.37
CA SER A 212 -14.75 -13.03 -5.46
C SER A 212 -15.42 -12.78 -6.82
N ASP A 213 -16.60 -12.16 -6.86
CA ASP A 213 -17.28 -11.69 -8.07
C ASP A 213 -16.96 -10.22 -8.41
N GLY A 214 -16.12 -9.57 -7.61
CA GLY A 214 -15.76 -8.17 -7.73
C GLY A 214 -16.80 -7.19 -7.19
N SER A 215 -17.86 -7.66 -6.54
CA SER A 215 -18.83 -6.82 -5.81
C SER A 215 -18.30 -6.39 -4.43
N CYS A 216 -19.02 -5.49 -3.76
CA CYS A 216 -18.74 -5.07 -2.38
C CYS A 216 -19.99 -5.27 -1.52
N ASN A 217 -19.81 -5.66 -0.25
CA ASN A 217 -20.94 -5.78 0.68
C ASN A 217 -21.56 -4.42 1.02
N ASP A 218 -20.69 -3.41 1.18
CA ASP A 218 -21.07 -2.06 1.57
C ASP A 218 -20.46 -1.06 0.60
N ALA A 219 -21.22 -0.03 0.25
CA ALA A 219 -20.67 1.10 -0.49
C ALA A 219 -19.70 1.88 0.40
N LYS A 220 -18.56 2.29 -0.15
CA LYS A 220 -17.52 2.96 0.62
C LYS A 220 -16.87 4.08 -0.16
N THR A 221 -16.67 5.21 0.53
CA THR A 221 -16.01 6.38 -0.03
C THR A 221 -14.59 6.48 0.52
N ILE A 222 -13.60 6.50 -0.35
CA ILE A 222 -12.22 6.84 0.01
C ILE A 222 -12.01 8.32 -0.29
N THR A 223 -11.55 9.07 0.71
CA THR A 223 -11.24 10.50 0.56
C THR A 223 -9.76 10.74 0.83
N ILE A 224 -9.10 11.42 -0.11
CA ILE A 224 -7.71 11.85 -0.02
C ILE A 224 -7.67 13.37 -0.10
N VAL A 225 -6.94 13.99 0.82
CA VAL A 225 -6.80 15.45 0.89
C VAL A 225 -5.33 15.85 0.87
N GLU A 226 -5.07 17.03 0.33
CA GLU A 226 -3.75 17.63 0.46
C GLU A 226 -3.50 18.13 1.89
N LYS A 227 -2.33 17.77 2.45
CA LYS A 227 -1.92 18.01 3.85
C LYS A 227 -1.90 19.48 4.23
N ILE A 228 -1.46 20.37 3.32
CA ILE A 228 -1.21 21.79 3.63
C ILE A 228 -2.44 22.64 3.32
N LYS A 229 -2.97 22.51 2.10
CA LYS A 229 -4.15 23.24 1.65
C LYS A 229 -5.21 22.19 1.33
N LYS A 230 -6.12 21.90 2.26
CA LYS A 230 -7.27 20.96 2.09
C LYS A 230 -8.29 21.42 1.01
N LYS A 231 -7.84 22.12 -0.03
CA LYS A 231 -8.63 22.61 -1.16
C LYS A 231 -8.78 21.55 -2.24
N ASN A 232 -7.78 20.68 -2.39
CA ASN A 232 -7.80 19.59 -3.37
C ASN A 232 -8.22 18.31 -2.65
N GLU A 233 -9.41 17.86 -2.97
CA GLU A 233 -10.05 16.67 -2.41
C GLU A 233 -10.28 15.67 -3.55
N ILE A 234 -9.70 14.49 -3.40
CA ILE A 234 -9.89 13.36 -4.31
C ILE A 234 -10.84 12.40 -3.61
N LYS A 235 -11.93 12.02 -4.30
CA LYS A 235 -12.94 11.11 -3.76
C LYS A 235 -13.20 9.97 -4.71
N PHE A 236 -13.16 8.76 -4.19
CA PHE A 236 -13.59 7.57 -4.90
C PHE A 236 -14.76 6.95 -4.17
N LEU A 237 -15.90 6.83 -4.85
CA LEU A 237 -17.04 6.07 -4.35
C LEU A 237 -16.99 4.67 -4.95
N VAL A 238 -16.87 3.67 -4.10
CA VAL A 238 -16.98 2.26 -4.49
C VAL A 238 -18.39 1.80 -4.14
N LYS A 239 -19.19 1.47 -5.14
CA LYS A 239 -20.56 0.97 -4.97
C LYS A 239 -20.56 -0.49 -4.53
N THR A 240 -21.72 -0.98 -4.07
CA THR A 240 -21.94 -2.40 -3.78
C THR A 240 -21.76 -3.31 -5.00
N THR A 241 -21.92 -2.78 -6.22
CA THR A 241 -21.62 -3.50 -7.47
C THR A 241 -20.12 -3.66 -7.72
N GLY A 242 -19.26 -3.00 -6.94
CA GLY A 242 -17.82 -2.89 -7.16
C GLY A 242 -17.42 -1.86 -8.22
N GLU A 243 -18.38 -1.11 -8.76
CA GLU A 243 -18.08 0.04 -9.62
C GLU A 243 -17.36 1.13 -8.82
N ILE A 244 -16.30 1.70 -9.41
CA ILE A 244 -15.50 2.78 -8.80
C ILE A 244 -15.82 4.06 -9.56
N GLU A 245 -16.50 4.99 -8.90
CA GLU A 245 -16.81 6.31 -9.43
C GLU A 245 -15.84 7.35 -8.88
N ASP A 246 -15.34 8.20 -9.76
CA ASP A 246 -14.57 9.38 -9.37
C ASP A 246 -15.53 10.52 -8.98
N GLY A 247 -15.57 10.82 -7.68
CA GLY A 247 -16.33 11.93 -7.09
C GLY A 247 -15.46 13.16 -6.81
N SER A 248 -14.24 13.20 -7.35
CA SER A 248 -13.30 14.30 -7.12
C SER A 248 -13.86 15.61 -7.67
N LEU A 249 -13.93 16.63 -6.81
CA LEU A 249 -14.28 17.97 -7.24
C LEU A 249 -13.08 18.59 -7.94
N VAL A 250 -12.91 18.29 -9.23
CA VAL A 250 -11.95 19.00 -10.06
C VAL A 250 -12.47 20.43 -10.24
N LYS A 251 -12.03 21.35 -9.38
CA LYS A 251 -12.11 22.77 -9.72
C LYS A 251 -11.12 23.00 -10.87
N LYS A 252 -11.63 22.90 -12.09
CA LYS A 252 -11.01 23.48 -13.28
C LYS A 252 -10.77 24.98 -13.04
#